data_AF-A0AAE1GSV4-F1
#
_entry.id   AF-A0AAE1GSV4-F1
#
_cell.length_a   1.000
_cell.length_b   1.000
_cell.length_c   1.000
_cell.angle_alpha   90.00
_cell.angle_beta   90.00
_cell.angle_gamma   90.00
#
_symmetry.space_group_name_H-M   'P 1'
#
loop_
_entity.id
_entity.type
_entity.pdbx_description
1 polymer ?
#
loop_
_entity_poly.entity_id
_entity_poly.type
_entity_poly.pdbx_seq_one_letter_code
_entity_poly.pdbx_strand_id
1 'polypeptide(L)'
;MTTEVQLDGGRETKIYKITSPSRQAHAEAQAGGAAERAVAVLLQTLTLQDRLLHSMTAAMLAPLLTLALLPLALAACPCPPAPAAAEVCGSDHKTYPSACDLDCTAPPGQCAPPPPRRLKGTSTGQLCVTRRHARAPPGVAAAHPGPCRPADAALGRPTNATLLLSGRRGRRSATEEREKYWECGRERQCDSVTCSECGERDWACAVMCEINCRCGCVGVQSRGLDWDRYSECRRGRECWDQVQACRRRCSTEECRDGCRMHHERCLCGCAQQAEGTTTPRPASRQQPRQPRQQHNRPC
;
A
#
# COMPACT_ATOMS: atom_id res chain seq x y z
N MET A 1 -0.93 -40.24 28.16
CA MET A 1 -0.17 -40.42 29.42
C MET A 1 -0.44 -41.83 29.89
N THR A 2 0.59 -42.64 30.02
CA THR A 2 0.47 -44.05 30.40
C THR A 2 1.15 -44.23 31.75
N THR A 3 0.42 -44.77 32.72
CA THR A 3 0.90 -44.91 34.10
C THR A 3 1.24 -46.38 34.33
N GLU A 4 2.53 -46.69 34.48
CA GLU A 4 2.98 -48.01 34.93
C GLU A 4 3.23 -47.94 36.44
N VAL A 5 2.64 -48.85 37.21
CA VAL A 5 2.87 -48.98 38.65
C VAL A 5 3.79 -50.16 38.88
N GLN A 6 4.96 -49.91 39.46
CA GLN A 6 5.94 -50.94 39.78
C GLN A 6 6.05 -51.04 41.30
N LEU A 7 5.68 -52.20 41.85
CA LEU A 7 5.68 -52.48 43.28
C LEU A 7 6.99 -53.17 43.64
N ASP A 8 7.84 -52.49 44.41
CA ASP A 8 9.05 -53.08 44.97
C ASP A 8 9.07 -52.83 46.49
N GLY A 9 9.22 -53.89 47.27
CA GLY A 9 9.40 -53.81 48.73
C GLY A 9 8.31 -53.11 49.55
N GLY A 10 7.04 -53.09 49.09
CA GLY A 10 5.91 -52.59 49.89
C GLY A 10 5.80 -51.06 49.99
N ARG A 11 6.55 -50.30 49.19
CA ARG A 11 6.30 -48.86 48.97
C ARG A 11 5.90 -48.60 47.54
N GLU A 12 4.73 -47.99 47.38
CA GLU A 12 4.17 -47.64 46.08
C GLU A 12 4.82 -46.35 45.56
N THR A 13 5.78 -46.50 44.62
CA THR A 13 6.40 -45.36 43.93
C THR A 13 5.75 -45.19 42.55
N LYS A 14 5.01 -44.09 42.37
CA LYS A 14 4.40 -43.72 41.08
C LYS A 14 5.41 -42.98 40.22
N ILE A 15 5.92 -43.64 39.18
CA ILE A 15 6.87 -43.03 38.24
C ILE A 15 6.10 -42.60 36.99
N TYR A 16 6.03 -41.29 36.77
CA TYR A 16 5.40 -40.72 35.58
C TYR A 16 6.41 -40.68 34.42
N LYS A 17 6.29 -41.61 33.47
CA LYS A 17 7.03 -41.52 32.20
C LYS A 17 6.38 -40.46 31.31
N ILE A 18 7.06 -39.31 31.16
CA ILE A 18 6.69 -38.30 30.17
C ILE A 18 7.29 -38.74 28.83
N THR A 19 6.53 -39.52 28.06
CA THR A 19 6.91 -39.84 26.68
C THR A 19 6.82 -38.55 25.86
N SER A 20 7.96 -38.04 25.41
CA SER A 20 8.04 -36.79 24.65
C SER A 20 7.28 -36.96 23.33
N PRO A 21 6.27 -36.10 23.01
CA PRO A 21 5.46 -36.23 21.80
C PRO A 21 6.25 -36.12 20.48
N SER A 22 7.52 -35.73 20.56
CA SER A 22 8.40 -35.49 19.41
C SER A 22 8.75 -36.77 18.62
N ARG A 23 8.84 -37.95 19.24
CA ARG A 23 9.23 -39.17 18.50
C ARG A 23 8.10 -39.82 17.71
N GLN A 24 6.84 -39.60 18.10
CA GLN A 24 5.69 -40.20 17.41
C GLN A 24 5.30 -39.40 16.16
N ALA A 25 5.51 -38.07 16.15
CA ALA A 25 5.28 -37.22 14.97
C ALA A 25 6.27 -37.44 13.82
N HIS A 26 7.46 -38.00 14.09
CA HIS A 26 8.47 -38.22 13.05
C HIS A 26 8.22 -39.46 12.17
N ALA A 27 7.44 -40.44 12.64
CA ALA A 27 7.16 -41.65 11.88
C ALA A 27 6.03 -41.47 10.84
N GLU A 28 5.04 -40.62 11.13
CA GLU A 28 3.92 -40.37 10.19
C GLU A 28 4.29 -39.38 9.06
N ALA A 29 5.33 -38.56 9.24
CA ALA A 29 5.77 -37.59 8.23
C ALA A 29 6.49 -38.22 7.02
N GLN A 30 6.90 -39.49 7.09
CA GLN A 30 7.66 -40.14 6.00
C GLN A 30 6.78 -40.83 4.95
N ALA A 31 5.50 -41.11 5.22
CA ALA A 31 4.60 -41.78 4.26
C ALA A 31 3.91 -40.82 3.27
N GLY A 32 3.80 -39.52 3.59
CA GLY A 32 3.16 -38.51 2.73
C GLY A 32 4.04 -37.91 1.62
N GLY A 33 5.36 -38.12 1.68
CA GLY A 33 6.32 -37.37 0.84
C GLY A 33 6.43 -37.83 -0.62
N ALA A 34 5.95 -39.01 -0.98
CA ALA A 34 6.09 -39.53 -2.34
C ALA A 34 5.08 -38.89 -3.33
N ALA A 35 3.83 -38.71 -2.89
CA ALA A 35 2.79 -38.10 -3.72
C ALA A 35 3.04 -36.59 -3.94
N GLU A 36 3.46 -35.86 -2.90
CA GLU A 36 3.77 -34.43 -3.04
C GLU A 36 4.95 -34.16 -3.98
N ARG A 37 5.96 -35.03 -4.00
CA ARG A 37 7.09 -34.90 -4.94
C ARG A 37 6.66 -35.09 -6.39
N ALA A 38 5.73 -36.00 -6.66
CA ALA A 38 5.19 -36.20 -8.01
C ALA A 38 4.39 -34.97 -8.49
N VAL A 39 3.58 -34.38 -7.62
CA VAL A 39 2.80 -33.16 -7.92
C VAL A 39 3.72 -31.97 -8.18
N ALA A 40 4.79 -31.80 -7.39
CA ALA A 40 5.76 -30.72 -7.59
C ALA A 40 6.48 -30.81 -8.95
N VAL A 41 6.84 -32.03 -9.40
CA VAL A 41 7.48 -32.24 -10.71
C VAL A 41 6.51 -31.94 -11.85
N LEU A 42 5.24 -32.37 -11.75
CA LEU A 42 4.23 -32.06 -12.76
C LEU A 42 3.98 -30.56 -12.89
N LEU A 43 3.86 -29.83 -11.77
CA LEU A 43 3.72 -28.38 -11.79
C LEU A 43 4.93 -27.69 -12.43
N GLN A 44 6.15 -28.15 -12.15
CA GLN A 44 7.35 -27.62 -12.82
C GLN A 44 7.30 -27.82 -14.34
N THR A 45 6.90 -29.00 -14.83
CA THR A 45 6.81 -29.26 -16.27
C THR A 45 5.75 -28.40 -16.97
N LEU A 46 4.59 -28.16 -16.33
CA LEU A 46 3.55 -27.30 -16.88
C LEU A 46 4.00 -25.83 -16.98
N THR A 47 4.70 -25.32 -15.96
CA THR A 47 5.24 -23.93 -16.01
C THR A 47 6.30 -23.74 -17.10
N LEU A 48 7.05 -24.80 -17.44
CA LEU A 48 8.05 -24.75 -18.50
C LEU A 48 7.40 -24.74 -19.89
N GLN A 49 6.35 -25.54 -20.10
CA GLN A 49 5.57 -25.52 -21.34
C GLN A 49 4.93 -24.16 -21.58
N ASP A 50 4.37 -23.54 -20.54
CA ASP A 50 3.69 -22.26 -20.67
C ASP A 50 4.65 -21.12 -21.04
N ARG A 51 5.87 -21.14 -20.48
CA ARG A 51 6.94 -20.19 -20.85
C ARG A 51 7.41 -20.34 -22.28
N LEU A 52 7.52 -21.57 -22.79
CA LEU A 52 7.90 -21.83 -24.18
C LEU A 52 6.80 -21.37 -25.14
N LEU A 53 5.53 -21.63 -24.82
CA LEU A 53 4.40 -21.19 -25.66
C LEU A 53 4.31 -19.66 -25.71
N HIS A 54 4.42 -18.98 -24.56
CA HIS A 54 4.43 -17.52 -24.48
C HIS A 54 5.61 -16.89 -25.23
N SER A 55 6.81 -17.50 -25.14
CA SER A 55 8.00 -17.03 -25.86
C SER A 55 7.83 -17.12 -27.38
N MET A 56 7.25 -18.21 -27.89
CA MET A 56 7.02 -18.37 -29.32
C MET A 56 5.91 -17.45 -29.84
N THR A 57 4.83 -17.23 -29.08
CA THR A 57 3.78 -16.28 -29.48
C THR A 57 4.24 -14.82 -29.49
N ALA A 58 5.11 -14.44 -28.55
CA ALA A 58 5.64 -13.07 -28.48
C ALA A 58 6.57 -12.74 -29.65
N ALA A 59 7.42 -13.68 -30.08
CA ALA A 59 8.37 -13.46 -31.17
C ALA A 59 7.70 -13.26 -32.54
N MET A 60 6.56 -13.92 -32.78
CA MET A 60 5.86 -13.87 -34.07
C MET A 60 4.85 -12.70 -34.16
N LEU A 61 4.16 -12.37 -33.06
CA LEU A 61 3.09 -11.35 -33.09
C LEU A 61 3.60 -9.93 -32.87
N ALA A 62 4.70 -9.73 -32.14
CA ALA A 62 5.24 -8.40 -31.87
C ALA A 62 5.62 -7.58 -33.13
N PRO A 63 6.30 -8.14 -34.17
CA PRO A 63 6.65 -7.36 -35.36
C PRO A 63 5.44 -7.02 -36.24
N LEU A 64 4.43 -7.89 -36.29
CA LEU A 64 3.19 -7.65 -37.05
C LEU A 64 2.33 -6.55 -36.42
N LEU A 65 2.23 -6.53 -35.08
CA LEU A 65 1.48 -5.50 -34.36
C LEU A 65 2.16 -4.12 -34.40
N THR A 66 3.50 -4.08 -34.39
CA THR A 66 4.26 -2.82 -34.50
C THR A 66 4.16 -2.21 -35.89
N LEU A 67 4.19 -3.02 -36.97
CA LEU A 67 3.98 -2.51 -38.33
C LEU A 67 2.55 -2.02 -38.59
N ALA A 68 1.54 -2.62 -37.95
CA ALA A 68 0.14 -2.21 -38.11
C ALA A 68 -0.23 -0.93 -37.33
N LEU A 69 0.46 -0.63 -36.22
CA LEU A 69 0.17 0.54 -35.37
C LEU A 69 0.99 1.79 -35.72
N LEU A 70 2.04 1.66 -36.53
CA LEU A 70 2.90 2.78 -36.92
C LEU A 70 2.15 3.94 -37.62
N PRO A 71 1.10 3.71 -38.45
CA PRO A 71 0.36 4.79 -39.09
C PRO A 71 -0.60 5.57 -38.18
N LEU A 72 -0.94 5.03 -37.00
CA LEU A 72 -1.93 5.63 -36.07
C LEU A 72 -1.29 6.58 -35.05
N ALA A 73 0.03 6.61 -34.93
CA ALA A 73 0.77 7.42 -33.95
C ALA A 73 1.05 8.87 -34.40
N LEU A 74 0.66 9.25 -35.63
CA LEU A 74 0.89 10.59 -36.19
C LEU A 74 -0.36 11.49 -36.16
N ALA A 75 -1.40 11.11 -35.42
CA ALA A 75 -2.51 12.00 -35.11
C ALA A 75 -2.04 13.11 -34.15
N ALA A 76 -1.35 14.11 -34.71
CA ALA A 76 -0.98 15.33 -34.00
C ALA A 76 -2.25 15.96 -33.41
N CYS A 77 -2.29 16.18 -32.10
CA CYS A 77 -3.32 16.99 -31.48
C CYS A 77 -3.27 18.41 -32.07
N PRO A 78 -4.32 18.89 -32.75
CA PRO A 78 -4.36 20.27 -33.22
C PRO A 78 -4.71 21.18 -32.03
N CYS A 79 -3.69 21.61 -31.28
CA CYS A 79 -3.85 22.68 -30.29
C CYS A 79 -3.86 24.03 -31.03
N PRO A 80 -4.82 24.93 -30.75
CA PRO A 80 -4.78 26.27 -31.33
C PRO A 80 -3.54 27.03 -30.84
N PRO A 81 -2.98 27.96 -31.63
CA PRO A 81 -1.82 28.74 -31.22
C PRO A 81 -2.11 29.50 -29.93
N ALA A 82 -1.35 29.20 -28.87
CA ALA A 82 -1.52 29.81 -27.56
C ALA A 82 -0.66 31.08 -27.43
N PRO A 83 -1.12 32.12 -26.72
CA PRO A 83 -0.29 33.28 -26.42
C PRO A 83 0.85 32.89 -25.46
N ALA A 84 1.99 33.58 -25.51
CA ALA A 84 3.16 33.28 -24.66
C ALA A 84 2.88 33.27 -23.14
N ALA A 85 1.80 33.91 -22.68
CA ALA A 85 1.36 33.89 -21.29
C ALA A 85 0.65 32.58 -20.87
N ALA A 86 0.42 31.65 -21.80
CA ALA A 86 -0.30 30.39 -21.56
C ALA A 86 0.62 29.20 -21.26
N GLU A 87 1.93 29.42 -21.15
CA GLU A 87 2.89 28.37 -20.81
C GLU A 87 2.54 27.71 -19.45
N VAL A 88 2.79 26.41 -19.34
CA VAL A 88 2.60 25.65 -18.11
C VAL A 88 3.80 24.75 -17.83
N CYS A 89 4.18 24.60 -16.56
CA CYS A 89 5.22 23.67 -16.16
C CYS A 89 4.59 22.33 -15.79
N GLY A 90 5.01 21.25 -16.46
CA GLY A 90 4.57 19.89 -16.15
C GLY A 90 5.26 19.31 -14.91
N SER A 91 4.66 18.25 -14.35
CA SER A 91 5.25 17.48 -13.24
C SER A 91 6.56 16.78 -13.61
N ASP A 92 6.85 16.69 -14.92
CA ASP A 92 8.11 16.23 -15.50
C ASP A 92 9.15 17.35 -15.66
N HIS A 93 8.85 18.54 -15.13
CA HIS A 93 9.68 19.75 -15.20
C HIS A 93 9.97 20.23 -16.64
N LYS A 94 9.07 19.92 -17.58
CA LYS A 94 9.10 20.50 -18.92
C LYS A 94 8.11 21.65 -19.03
N THR A 95 8.53 22.72 -19.69
CA THR A 95 7.64 23.82 -20.07
C THR A 95 6.86 23.42 -21.33
N TYR A 96 5.54 23.50 -21.25
CA TYR A 96 4.62 23.28 -22.35
C TYR A 96 4.04 24.64 -22.81
N PRO A 97 3.91 24.89 -24.13
CA PRO A 97 3.36 26.16 -24.63
C PRO A 97 1.93 26.45 -24.17
N SER A 98 1.16 25.39 -23.91
CA SER A 98 -0.20 25.47 -23.38
C SER A 98 -0.56 24.22 -22.57
N ALA A 99 -1.65 24.31 -21.80
CA ALA A 99 -2.24 23.13 -21.15
C ALA A 99 -2.67 22.05 -22.16
N CYS A 100 -3.06 22.43 -23.37
CA CYS A 100 -3.43 21.49 -24.44
C CYS A 100 -2.22 20.64 -24.86
N ASP A 101 -1.04 21.25 -24.97
CA ASP A 101 0.19 20.53 -25.31
C ASP A 101 0.61 19.55 -24.20
N LEU A 102 0.39 19.91 -22.93
CA LEU A 102 0.63 19.02 -21.78
C LEU A 102 -0.35 17.84 -21.76
N ASP A 103 -1.61 18.05 -22.09
CA ASP A 103 -2.60 16.97 -22.16
C ASP A 103 -2.32 16.02 -23.35
N CYS A 104 -1.72 16.54 -24.43
CA CYS A 104 -1.42 15.79 -25.64
C CYS A 104 -0.08 15.03 -25.64
N THR A 105 0.76 15.23 -24.63
CA THR A 105 1.91 14.33 -24.38
C THR A 105 1.52 13.06 -23.63
N ALA A 106 0.27 12.94 -23.16
CA ALA A 106 -0.23 11.69 -22.62
C ALA A 106 -0.27 10.61 -23.72
N PRO A 107 0.12 9.34 -23.41
CA PRO A 107 0.11 8.27 -24.39
C PRO A 107 -1.27 8.11 -25.06
N PRO A 108 -1.34 7.93 -26.39
CA PRO A 108 -2.59 7.71 -27.10
C PRO A 108 -3.31 6.49 -26.50
N GLY A 109 -4.54 6.71 -26.03
CA GLY A 109 -5.33 5.71 -25.29
C GLY A 109 -5.85 6.17 -23.92
N GLN A 110 -5.50 7.38 -23.48
CA GLN A 110 -5.90 7.89 -22.15
C GLN A 110 -6.83 9.11 -22.16
N CYS A 111 -7.15 9.68 -23.34
CA CYS A 111 -8.22 10.65 -23.47
C CYS A 111 -9.57 9.93 -23.51
N ALA A 112 -10.11 9.55 -22.35
CA ALA A 112 -11.48 9.09 -22.27
C ALA A 112 -12.41 10.24 -22.69
N PRO A 113 -13.29 10.07 -23.69
CA PRO A 113 -14.34 11.06 -23.94
C PRO A 113 -15.19 11.18 -22.67
N PRO A 114 -15.63 12.39 -22.29
CA PRO A 114 -16.48 12.55 -21.11
C PRO A 114 -17.75 11.71 -21.27
N PRO A 115 -18.25 11.06 -20.20
CA PRO A 115 -19.53 10.37 -20.28
C PRO A 115 -20.62 11.38 -20.70
N PRO A 116 -21.56 11.00 -21.58
CA PRO A 116 -22.65 11.88 -21.99
C PRO A 116 -23.48 12.24 -20.77
N ARG A 117 -23.31 13.45 -20.23
CA ARG A 117 -24.24 13.98 -19.24
C ARG A 117 -25.50 14.42 -19.95
N ARG A 118 -26.61 13.81 -19.54
CA ARG A 118 -27.98 14.09 -19.98
C ARG A 118 -28.34 15.53 -19.57
N LEU A 119 -28.03 16.50 -20.43
CA LEU A 119 -28.47 17.89 -20.27
C LEU A 119 -29.97 17.95 -20.57
N LYS A 120 -30.81 17.99 -19.53
CA LYS A 120 -32.16 18.53 -19.61
C LYS A 120 -32.03 20.06 -19.60
N GLY A 121 -32.32 20.71 -20.72
CA GLY A 121 -32.45 22.16 -20.76
C GLY A 121 -32.12 22.75 -22.12
N THR A 122 -33.16 23.04 -22.90
CA THR A 122 -33.13 23.86 -24.10
C THR A 122 -32.87 25.32 -23.74
N SER A 123 -31.72 25.87 -24.15
CA SER A 123 -31.63 27.30 -24.45
C SER A 123 -30.48 27.54 -25.44
N THR A 124 -30.86 27.99 -26.63
CA THR A 124 -29.98 28.43 -27.70
C THR A 124 -29.29 29.73 -27.25
N GLY A 125 -28.06 29.60 -26.78
CA GLY A 125 -27.22 30.73 -26.35
C GLY A 125 -25.76 30.32 -26.46
N GLN A 126 -25.08 30.87 -27.46
CA GLN A 126 -23.69 30.63 -27.79
C GLN A 126 -22.79 31.20 -26.69
N LEU A 127 -22.58 30.42 -25.62
CA LEU A 127 -21.60 30.70 -24.58
C LEU A 127 -20.45 29.70 -24.69
N CYS A 128 -19.23 30.21 -24.85
CA CYS A 128 -18.00 29.48 -24.58
C CYS A 128 -18.01 28.98 -23.13
N VAL A 129 -18.44 27.74 -22.93
CA VAL A 129 -18.38 27.07 -21.64
C VAL A 129 -16.91 26.87 -21.30
N THR A 130 -16.46 27.54 -20.24
CA THR A 130 -15.21 27.23 -19.55
C THR A 130 -15.26 25.78 -19.09
N ARG A 131 -14.58 24.91 -19.85
CA ARG A 131 -14.38 23.48 -19.56
C ARG A 131 -13.69 23.35 -18.19
N ARG A 132 -14.46 22.99 -17.16
CA ARG A 132 -13.90 22.60 -15.86
C ARG A 132 -13.39 21.16 -15.91
N HIS A 133 -12.07 21.07 -15.75
CA HIS A 133 -11.17 19.96 -15.40
C HIS A 133 -11.79 18.56 -15.21
N ALA A 134 -11.55 17.69 -16.19
CA ALA A 134 -11.47 16.26 -15.98
C ALA A 134 -10.14 15.93 -15.26
N ARG A 135 -10.18 14.97 -14.33
CA ARG A 135 -9.02 14.56 -13.53
C ARG A 135 -8.10 13.71 -14.40
N ALA A 136 -6.87 14.18 -14.60
CA ALA A 136 -5.86 13.52 -15.42
C ALA A 136 -5.46 12.14 -14.85
N PRO A 137 -5.26 11.11 -15.70
CA PRO A 137 -4.62 9.87 -15.30
C PRO A 137 -3.14 10.08 -14.94
N PRO A 138 -2.50 9.13 -14.21
CA PRO A 138 -1.13 9.28 -13.75
C PRO A 138 -0.14 9.29 -14.93
N GLY A 139 0.56 10.40 -15.13
CA GLY A 139 1.57 10.51 -16.17
C GLY A 139 2.35 11.82 -16.11
N VAL A 140 1.70 12.94 -16.42
CA VAL A 140 2.26 14.29 -16.31
C VAL A 140 1.09 15.23 -16.04
N ALA A 141 1.10 15.94 -14.91
CA ALA A 141 0.08 16.94 -14.59
C ALA A 141 0.72 18.34 -14.55
N ALA A 142 -0.06 19.39 -14.79
CA ALA A 142 0.43 20.75 -14.58
C ALA A 142 0.85 20.93 -13.10
N ALA A 143 2.12 21.28 -12.88
CA ALA A 143 2.66 21.60 -11.57
C ALA A 143 2.31 23.04 -11.18
N HIS A 144 2.50 24.00 -12.09
CA HIS A 144 2.10 25.40 -11.93
C HIS A 144 1.96 26.11 -13.29
N PRO A 145 1.20 27.23 -13.35
CA PRO A 145 1.18 28.10 -14.53
C PRO A 145 2.52 28.81 -14.74
N GLY A 146 2.82 29.17 -15.99
CA GLY A 146 4.08 29.77 -16.41
C GLY A 146 5.18 28.75 -16.72
N PRO A 147 6.30 29.20 -17.31
CA PRO A 147 7.44 28.35 -17.62
C PRO A 147 8.06 27.76 -16.35
N CYS A 148 8.63 26.56 -16.48
CA CYS A 148 9.49 26.00 -15.45
C CYS A 148 10.68 26.93 -15.21
N ARG A 149 11.04 27.20 -13.95
CA ARG A 149 12.24 27.98 -13.64
C ARG A 149 13.48 27.16 -14.02
N PRO A 150 14.64 27.78 -14.25
CA PRO A 150 15.89 27.05 -14.47
C PRO A 150 16.22 26.03 -13.36
N ALA A 151 15.80 26.32 -12.13
CA ALA A 151 15.93 25.41 -10.99
C ALA A 151 15.03 24.16 -11.15
N ASP A 152 13.88 24.27 -11.79
CA ASP A 152 12.96 23.16 -12.02
C ASP A 152 13.46 22.28 -13.18
N ALA A 153 13.98 22.88 -14.25
CA ALA A 153 14.58 22.14 -15.38
C ALA A 153 15.80 21.29 -14.95
N ALA A 154 16.55 21.74 -13.94
CA ALA A 154 17.66 20.96 -13.36
C ALA A 154 17.20 19.72 -12.57
N LEU A 155 15.92 19.64 -12.19
CA LEU A 155 15.33 18.51 -11.47
C LEU A 155 14.75 17.43 -12.41
N GLY A 156 14.67 17.68 -13.72
CA GLY A 156 14.07 16.80 -14.73
C GLY A 156 14.81 15.49 -15.04
N ARG A 157 15.81 15.10 -14.23
CA ARG A 157 16.40 13.76 -14.28
C ARG A 157 15.92 13.02 -13.04
N PRO A 158 15.21 11.89 -13.15
CA PRO A 158 14.83 11.07 -11.99
C PRO A 158 16.07 10.32 -11.48
N THR A 159 17.07 11.07 -11.07
CA THR A 159 18.02 10.65 -10.06
C THR A 159 17.53 11.33 -8.79
N ASN A 160 17.08 10.55 -7.82
CA ASN A 160 17.06 10.75 -6.35
C ASN A 160 17.83 11.99 -5.77
N ALA A 161 17.68 13.20 -6.31
CA ALA A 161 18.53 14.35 -6.01
C ALA A 161 17.86 15.31 -5.03
N THR A 162 16.54 15.20 -4.83
CA THR A 162 15.85 15.83 -3.70
C THR A 162 16.31 15.23 -2.35
N LEU A 163 16.91 14.03 -2.36
CA LEU A 163 17.65 13.48 -1.21
C LEU A 163 19.08 14.01 -1.07
N LEU A 164 19.66 14.64 -2.11
CA LEU A 164 21.06 15.10 -2.10
C LEU A 164 21.20 16.61 -1.80
N LEU A 165 20.15 17.40 -1.99
CA LEU A 165 20.16 18.84 -1.68
C LEU A 165 19.51 19.20 -0.34
N SER A 166 18.87 18.24 0.34
CA SER A 166 18.85 18.26 1.81
C SER A 166 20.28 17.99 2.24
N GLY A 167 21.01 19.06 2.57
CA GLY A 167 22.48 19.08 2.66
C GLY A 167 23.11 17.95 3.49
N ARG A 168 24.44 17.93 3.49
CA ARG A 168 25.35 17.04 4.24
C ARG A 168 25.14 16.95 5.78
N ARG A 169 23.91 17.01 6.30
CA ARG A 169 23.52 16.31 7.52
C ARG A 169 23.73 14.84 7.21
N GLY A 170 24.79 14.26 7.75
CA GLY A 170 25.14 12.86 7.54
C GLY A 170 23.88 12.01 7.54
N ARG A 171 23.69 11.26 6.45
CA ARG A 171 22.59 10.30 6.35
C ARG A 171 22.68 9.44 7.60
N ARG A 172 21.74 9.62 8.54
CA ARG A 172 21.71 8.85 9.77
C ARG A 172 21.76 7.38 9.39
N SER A 173 22.56 6.62 10.12
CA SER A 173 22.61 5.18 9.91
C SER A 173 21.22 4.60 10.14
N ALA A 174 20.86 3.55 9.42
CA ALA A 174 19.62 2.83 9.64
C ALA A 174 19.54 2.30 11.08
N THR A 175 20.69 1.96 11.68
CA THR A 175 20.80 1.63 13.10
C THR A 175 20.35 2.79 13.99
N GLU A 176 20.88 4.01 13.78
CA GLU A 176 20.50 5.21 14.53
C GLU A 176 19.02 5.55 14.32
N GLU A 177 18.51 5.38 13.10
CA GLU A 177 17.09 5.60 12.79
C GLU A 177 16.19 4.60 13.54
N ARG A 178 16.57 3.32 13.56
CA ARG A 178 15.86 2.27 14.30
C ARG A 178 15.88 2.54 15.79
N GLU A 179 17.02 2.92 16.36
CA GLU A 179 17.14 3.23 17.79
C GLU A 179 16.21 4.38 18.18
N LYS A 180 16.22 5.47 17.41
CA LYS A 180 15.31 6.62 17.62
C LYS A 180 13.84 6.25 17.52
N TYR A 181 13.50 5.34 16.60
CA TYR A 181 12.14 4.83 16.48
C TYR A 181 11.71 4.08 17.75
N TRP A 182 12.55 3.18 18.29
CA TRP A 182 12.25 2.46 19.53
C TRP A 182 12.22 3.36 20.76
N GLU A 183 13.15 4.30 20.85
CA GLU A 183 13.19 5.28 21.93
C GLU A 183 11.91 6.12 21.96
N CYS A 184 11.50 6.67 20.82
CA CYS A 184 10.23 7.38 20.70
C CYS A 184 9.02 6.51 21.10
N GLY A 185 9.00 5.24 20.71
CA GLY A 185 7.94 4.31 21.10
C GLY A 185 7.86 4.10 22.60
N ARG A 186 9.01 4.00 23.29
CA ARG A 186 9.07 3.89 24.76
C ARG A 186 8.67 5.19 25.45
N GLU A 187 9.18 6.33 25.00
CA GLU A 187 8.85 7.65 25.57
C GLU A 187 7.36 7.95 25.48
N ARG A 188 6.73 7.57 24.37
CA ARG A 188 5.29 7.71 24.15
C ARG A 188 4.47 6.57 24.74
N GLN A 189 5.12 5.55 25.31
CA GLN A 189 4.47 4.37 25.89
C GLN A 189 3.52 3.68 24.91
N CYS A 190 3.94 3.54 23.64
CA CYS A 190 3.07 2.97 22.61
C CYS A 190 2.65 1.52 22.92
N ASP A 191 3.48 0.75 23.62
CA ASP A 191 3.18 -0.64 24.03
C ASP A 191 2.08 -0.73 25.11
N SER A 192 1.79 0.36 25.81
CA SER A 192 0.79 0.43 26.88
C SER A 192 -0.20 1.57 26.68
N VAL A 193 -0.35 2.04 25.43
CA VAL A 193 -1.25 3.14 25.12
C VAL A 193 -2.70 2.71 25.40
N THR A 194 -3.40 3.49 26.21
CA THR A 194 -4.82 3.27 26.50
C THR A 194 -5.65 4.02 25.47
N CYS A 195 -6.28 3.27 24.58
CA CYS A 195 -7.06 3.82 23.49
C CYS A 195 -8.50 3.95 23.96
N SER A 196 -8.85 5.12 24.52
CA SER A 196 -10.16 5.36 25.12
C SER A 196 -11.33 5.21 24.15
N GLU A 197 -11.07 5.26 22.84
CA GLU A 197 -12.01 5.00 21.76
C GLU A 197 -12.24 3.51 21.47
N CYS A 198 -11.36 2.63 21.95
CA CYS A 198 -11.47 1.18 21.79
C CYS A 198 -12.24 0.56 22.96
N GLY A 199 -13.13 -0.39 22.67
CA GLY A 199 -13.73 -1.22 23.70
C GLY A 199 -12.73 -2.20 24.30
N GLU A 200 -12.94 -2.64 25.56
CA GLU A 200 -12.05 -3.57 26.28
C GLU A 200 -11.78 -4.90 25.54
N ARG A 201 -12.67 -5.30 24.62
CA ARG A 201 -12.57 -6.53 23.82
C ARG A 201 -12.21 -6.29 22.36
N ASP A 202 -12.03 -5.03 21.96
CA ASP A 202 -11.71 -4.66 20.59
C ASP A 202 -10.19 -4.69 20.38
N TRP A 203 -9.66 -5.91 20.31
CA TRP A 203 -8.23 -6.14 20.09
C TRP A 203 -7.73 -5.51 18.79
N ALA A 204 -8.58 -5.48 17.74
CA ALA A 204 -8.25 -4.92 16.45
C ALA A 204 -8.04 -3.40 16.55
N CYS A 205 -8.95 -2.71 17.23
CA CYS A 205 -8.81 -1.29 17.55
C CYS A 205 -7.57 -1.01 18.41
N ALA A 206 -7.33 -1.81 19.47
CA ALA A 206 -6.16 -1.66 20.33
C ALA A 206 -4.84 -1.78 19.56
N VAL A 207 -4.74 -2.79 18.67
CA VAL A 207 -3.56 -2.97 17.82
C VAL A 207 -3.40 -1.82 16.82
N MET A 208 -4.48 -1.34 16.20
CA MET A 208 -4.42 -0.18 15.29
C MET A 208 -3.96 1.08 16.02
N CYS A 209 -4.41 1.28 17.24
CA CYS A 209 -4.01 2.40 18.07
C CYS A 209 -2.52 2.35 18.46
N GLU A 210 -2.00 1.17 18.84
CA GLU A 210 -0.55 0.97 19.04
C GLU A 210 0.23 1.31 17.76
N ILE A 211 -0.22 0.77 16.61
CA ILE A 211 0.41 1.03 15.31
C ILE A 211 0.42 2.53 15.01
N ASN A 212 -0.71 3.23 15.20
CA ASN A 212 -0.82 4.68 14.99
C ASN A 212 0.14 5.46 15.90
N CYS A 213 0.27 5.06 17.16
CA CYS A 213 1.24 5.65 18.10
C CYS A 213 2.68 5.51 17.57
N ARG A 214 3.07 4.29 17.17
CA ARG A 214 4.38 3.99 16.60
C ARG A 214 4.62 4.73 15.28
N CYS A 215 3.59 4.88 14.44
CA CYS A 215 3.69 5.61 13.18
C CYS A 215 4.02 7.09 13.35
N GLY A 216 3.56 7.68 14.45
CA GLY A 216 3.99 9.03 14.85
C GLY A 216 5.51 9.16 15.02
N CYS A 217 6.22 8.08 15.39
CA CYS A 217 7.67 8.08 15.56
C CYS A 217 8.45 8.04 14.24
N VAL A 218 7.84 7.53 13.15
CA VAL A 218 8.43 7.60 11.79
C VAL A 218 7.96 8.83 11.01
N GLY A 219 7.24 9.76 11.66
CA GLY A 219 6.74 10.99 11.05
C GLY A 219 5.51 10.81 10.16
N VAL A 220 4.83 9.66 10.24
CA VAL A 220 3.58 9.42 9.50
C VAL A 220 2.40 9.67 10.44
N GLN A 221 1.55 10.64 10.10
CA GLN A 221 0.30 10.85 10.81
C GLN A 221 -0.70 9.80 10.33
N SER A 222 -1.07 8.88 11.22
CA SER A 222 -2.09 7.86 11.00
C SER A 222 -3.08 7.88 12.18
N ARG A 223 -4.37 7.89 11.85
CA ARG A 223 -5.56 7.96 12.71
C ARG A 223 -6.59 6.91 12.31
N GLY A 224 -6.29 6.07 11.31
CA GLY A 224 -7.19 5.03 10.85
C GLY A 224 -7.28 3.91 11.87
N LEU A 225 -8.49 3.49 12.21
CA LEU A 225 -8.75 2.36 13.13
C LEU A 225 -9.37 1.15 12.39
N ASP A 226 -9.52 1.23 11.07
CA ASP A 226 -10.08 0.16 10.25
C ASP A 226 -9.04 -0.95 10.04
N TRP A 227 -9.11 -1.96 10.91
CA TRP A 227 -8.21 -3.12 10.89
C TRP A 227 -8.32 -3.94 9.60
N ASP A 228 -9.52 -4.10 9.04
CA ASP A 228 -9.73 -4.91 7.85
C ASP A 228 -9.03 -4.27 6.65
N ARG A 229 -9.19 -2.96 6.49
CA ARG A 229 -8.53 -2.20 5.42
C ARG A 229 -7.01 -2.14 5.60
N TYR A 230 -6.55 -1.95 6.85
CA TYR A 230 -5.14 -2.03 7.17
C TYR A 230 -4.56 -3.41 6.82
N SER A 231 -5.25 -4.49 7.20
CA SER A 231 -4.82 -5.88 6.98
C SER A 231 -4.79 -6.23 5.49
N GLU A 232 -5.81 -5.80 4.73
CA GLU A 232 -5.85 -5.94 3.28
C GLU A 232 -4.67 -5.20 2.62
N CYS A 233 -4.43 -3.94 2.99
CA CYS A 233 -3.29 -3.18 2.48
C CYS A 233 -1.95 -3.85 2.81
N ARG A 234 -1.76 -4.27 4.06
CA ARG A 234 -0.52 -4.90 4.54
C ARG A 234 -0.20 -6.17 3.75
N ARG A 235 -1.23 -6.97 3.48
CA ARG A 235 -1.13 -8.20 2.68
C ARG A 235 -0.93 -7.91 1.20
N GLY A 236 -1.70 -6.98 0.62
CA GLY A 236 -1.60 -6.62 -0.79
C GLY A 236 -0.28 -5.94 -1.16
N ARG A 237 0.35 -5.23 -0.21
CA ARG A 237 1.71 -4.68 -0.38
C ARG A 237 2.80 -5.67 0.03
N GLU A 238 2.45 -6.85 0.53
CA GLU A 238 3.40 -7.87 0.97
C GLU A 238 4.45 -7.31 1.95
N CYS A 239 4.06 -6.41 2.87
CA CYS A 239 5.02 -5.72 3.75
C CYS A 239 5.92 -6.73 4.49
N TRP A 240 5.35 -7.86 4.94
CA TRP A 240 6.08 -8.92 5.64
C TRP A 240 7.03 -9.70 4.72
N ASP A 241 6.59 -10.08 3.52
CA ASP A 241 7.42 -10.88 2.62
C ASP A 241 8.59 -10.07 2.08
N GLN A 242 8.38 -8.77 1.82
CA GLN A 242 9.44 -7.85 1.44
C GLN A 242 10.51 -7.72 2.53
N VAL A 243 10.13 -7.55 3.81
CA VAL A 243 11.12 -7.45 4.89
C VAL A 243 11.87 -8.75 5.10
N GLN A 244 11.21 -9.91 4.96
CA GLN A 244 11.87 -11.21 5.07
C GLN A 244 12.84 -11.44 3.91
N ALA A 245 12.42 -11.12 2.68
CA ALA A 245 13.29 -11.18 1.50
C ALA A 245 14.50 -10.25 1.63
N CYS A 246 14.31 -9.04 2.17
CA CYS A 246 15.38 -8.08 2.46
C CYS A 246 16.34 -8.63 3.52
N ARG A 247 15.82 -9.11 4.66
CA ARG A 247 16.63 -9.66 5.77
C ARG A 247 17.49 -10.84 5.35
N ARG A 248 16.97 -11.74 4.50
CA ARG A 248 17.73 -12.90 3.96
C ARG A 248 18.93 -12.49 3.11
N ARG A 249 18.89 -11.32 2.47
CA ARG A 249 19.98 -10.80 1.63
C ARG A 249 20.98 -9.94 2.42
N CYS A 250 20.63 -9.53 3.64
CA CYS A 250 21.47 -8.67 4.45
C CYS A 250 22.54 -9.44 5.23
N SER A 251 23.80 -9.08 4.98
CA SER A 251 24.97 -9.57 5.71
C SER A 251 25.32 -8.75 6.96
N THR A 252 24.91 -7.47 7.03
CA THR A 252 25.24 -6.56 8.14
C THR A 252 24.01 -6.19 8.97
N GLU A 253 24.23 -5.77 10.22
CA GLU A 253 23.16 -5.27 11.09
C GLU A 253 22.51 -4.01 10.54
N GLU A 254 23.32 -3.05 10.07
CA GLU A 254 22.86 -1.82 9.41
C GLU A 254 21.89 -2.11 8.25
N CYS A 255 22.17 -3.13 7.44
CA CYS A 255 21.27 -3.55 6.37
C CYS A 255 19.95 -4.11 6.93
N ARG A 256 20.01 -4.97 7.96
CA ARG A 256 18.81 -5.57 8.60
C ARG A 256 17.94 -4.51 9.27
N ASP A 257 18.56 -3.51 9.87
CA ASP A 257 17.89 -2.37 10.48
C ASP A 257 17.21 -1.52 9.42
N GLY A 258 17.86 -1.31 8.28
CA GLY A 258 17.24 -0.71 7.10
C GLY A 258 16.01 -1.48 6.62
N CYS A 259 16.08 -2.81 6.55
CA CYS A 259 14.93 -3.64 6.21
C CYS A 259 13.78 -3.48 7.22
N ARG A 260 14.09 -3.43 8.52
CA ARG A 260 13.08 -3.24 9.57
C ARG A 260 12.43 -1.87 9.45
N MET A 261 13.21 -0.80 9.26
CA MET A 261 12.65 0.54 9.08
C MET A 261 11.79 0.64 7.82
N HIS A 262 12.15 -0.05 6.74
CA HIS A 262 11.31 -0.14 5.55
C HIS A 262 9.96 -0.83 5.84
N HIS A 263 9.99 -1.90 6.64
CA HIS A 263 8.77 -2.58 7.11
C HIS A 263 7.87 -1.64 7.92
N GLU A 264 8.42 -0.94 8.92
CA GLU A 264 7.64 0.01 9.73
C GLU A 264 6.98 1.09 8.87
N ARG A 265 7.72 1.66 7.91
CA ARG A 265 7.17 2.63 6.95
C ARG A 265 6.07 2.02 6.07
N CYS A 266 6.18 0.75 5.66
CA CYS A 266 5.15 0.04 4.91
C CYS A 266 3.86 -0.11 5.74
N LEU A 267 3.99 -0.55 7.00
CA LEU A 267 2.86 -0.68 7.92
C LEU A 267 2.17 0.68 8.14
N CYS A 268 2.94 1.73 8.38
CA CYS A 268 2.39 3.07 8.58
C CYS A 268 1.71 3.66 7.34
N GLY A 269 2.24 3.38 6.15
CA GLY A 269 1.57 3.74 4.90
C GLY A 269 0.22 3.05 4.72
N CYS A 270 0.06 1.82 5.24
CA CYS A 270 -1.23 1.13 5.26
C CYS A 270 -2.18 1.67 6.32
N ALA A 271 -1.67 2.00 7.51
CA ALA A 271 -2.49 2.60 8.57
C ALA A 271 -3.05 3.97 8.13
N GLN A 272 -2.24 4.79 7.46
CA GLN A 272 -2.67 6.07 6.91
C GLN A 272 -3.77 5.91 5.84
N GLN A 273 -3.67 4.89 4.98
CA GLN A 273 -4.71 4.61 3.98
C GLN A 273 -6.04 4.23 4.62
N ALA A 274 -6.01 3.61 5.80
CA ALA A 274 -7.21 3.21 6.53
C ALA A 274 -8.05 4.41 7.03
N GLU A 275 -7.50 5.63 7.11
CA GLU A 275 -8.26 6.84 7.46
C GLU A 275 -9.32 7.22 6.40
N GLY A 276 -8.98 7.04 5.13
CA GLY A 276 -9.67 7.69 4.00
C GLY A 276 -11.07 7.14 3.66
N THR A 277 -11.58 6.15 4.37
CA THR A 277 -12.91 5.55 4.16
C THR A 277 -13.72 5.45 5.43
N THR A 278 -13.52 6.38 6.37
CA THR A 278 -14.66 6.80 7.19
C THR A 278 -15.69 7.44 6.27
N THR A 279 -16.36 6.61 5.47
CA THR A 279 -17.68 6.89 4.92
C THR A 279 -18.43 7.42 6.12
N PRO A 280 -18.86 8.70 6.12
CA PRO A 280 -19.49 9.30 7.28
C PRO A 280 -20.56 8.32 7.73
N ARG A 281 -20.32 7.68 8.88
CA ARG A 281 -21.16 6.61 9.40
C ARG A 281 -22.57 7.18 9.31
N PRO A 282 -23.45 6.68 8.43
CA PRO A 282 -24.71 7.34 8.09
C PRO A 282 -25.37 7.61 9.42
N ALA A 283 -25.51 8.90 9.75
CA ALA A 283 -25.70 9.40 11.11
C ALA A 283 -26.56 8.40 11.84
N SER A 284 -25.93 7.59 12.71
CA SER A 284 -26.61 6.51 13.41
C SER A 284 -27.86 7.14 13.94
N ARG A 285 -29.03 6.73 13.42
CA ARG A 285 -30.34 7.28 13.80
C ARG A 285 -30.24 7.50 15.30
N GLN A 286 -30.17 8.76 15.73
CA GLN A 286 -30.45 9.08 17.11
C GLN A 286 -31.84 8.50 17.28
N GLN A 287 -31.91 7.32 17.90
CA GLN A 287 -33.15 6.74 18.34
C GLN A 287 -33.79 7.89 19.12
N PRO A 288 -34.90 8.48 18.61
CA PRO A 288 -35.44 9.70 19.20
C PRO A 288 -35.54 9.44 20.68
N ARG A 289 -34.83 10.26 21.47
CA ARG A 289 -34.89 10.20 22.93
C ARG A 289 -36.37 10.09 23.26
N GLN A 290 -36.80 8.94 23.78
CA GLN A 290 -38.17 8.81 24.20
C GLN A 290 -38.39 9.91 25.25
N PRO A 291 -39.44 10.75 25.11
CA PRO A 291 -39.75 11.73 26.12
C PRO A 291 -39.86 10.99 27.45
N ARG A 292 -39.11 11.46 28.45
CA ARG A 292 -39.25 11.02 29.85
C ARG A 292 -40.74 11.04 30.18
N GLN A 293 -41.33 9.87 30.40
CA GLN A 293 -42.65 9.80 31.01
C GLN A 293 -42.53 10.41 32.41
N GLN A 294 -43.06 11.63 32.56
CA GLN A 294 -43.25 12.25 33.86
C GLN A 294 -44.26 11.38 34.63
N HIS A 295 -43.77 10.65 35.62
CA HIS A 295 -44.62 10.02 36.63
C HIS A 295 -45.30 11.13 37.42
N ASN A 296 -46.61 11.29 37.21
CA ASN A 296 -47.47 12.09 38.08
C ASN A 296 -47.42 11.49 39.49
N ARG A 297 -46.98 12.30 40.46
CA ARG A 297 -47.18 12.02 41.88
C ARG A 297 -48.62 12.44 42.24
N PRO A 298 -49.42 11.57 42.89
CA PRO A 298 -50.68 11.99 43.48
C PRO A 298 -50.43 12.85 44.74
N CYS A 299 -51.31 13.83 44.94
CA CYS A 299 -51.36 14.73 46.10
C CYS A 299 -51.74 13.98 47.39
#